data_AF-A0A5D2LSP6-F1
#
_entry.id   AF-A0A5D2LSP6-F1
#
_cell.length_a   1.000
_cell.length_b   1.000
_cell.length_c   1.000
_cell.angle_alpha   90.00
_cell.angle_beta   90.00
_cell.angle_gamma   90.00
#
_symmetry.space_group_name_H-M   'P 1'
#
loop_
_entity.id
_entity.type
_entity.pdbx_description
1 polymer ?
#
loop_
_entity_poly.entity_id
_entity_poly.type
_entity_poly.pdbx_seq_one_letter_code
_entity_poly.pdbx_strand_id
1 'polypeptide(L)'
;MAPKRSIGVPPPPPPSVPAGRLLSRQQSVGKLKKSSIMSSLFRELKTKLEGSRLQIKLSSRTKKQFGGSAGGKEGLAAFLRELTKRSPFFQQIEEDAQNHAKTILELKAAINSFQTKDMSELIKFQQHMEAILEVLTDENQVLAKFEDFPIKKLETIRAAAALYSKSNLVVSNLKNWEVKSPAAQLLNKFDCYFTKVKEELDAFERTKDEESRNFKSHGIDFDFNIFVTIKELMVDVSSNCMELVLKEWGETKGANDAEKKANKNLLWRAFKLAFRVYSFAGGNDERADKLAKELANEVLCGSSSPPKP
;
A
#
# COMPACT_ATOMS: atom_id res chain seq x y z
N MET A 1 22.12 18.91 -79.36
CA MET A 1 21.38 20.04 -78.74
C MET A 1 21.30 19.83 -77.25
N ALA A 2 22.08 20.61 -76.48
CA ALA A 2 21.83 20.87 -75.07
C ALA A 2 20.69 21.92 -74.93
N PRO A 3 20.29 22.36 -73.72
CA PRO A 3 19.81 21.60 -72.56
C PRO A 3 18.51 22.23 -72.00
N LYS A 4 17.62 21.50 -71.30
CA LYS A 4 16.63 22.16 -70.42
C LYS A 4 16.33 21.39 -69.13
N ARG A 5 17.01 21.87 -68.08
CA ARG A 5 16.58 22.17 -66.70
C ARG A 5 15.92 21.06 -65.87
N SER A 6 16.75 20.57 -64.93
CA SER A 6 16.37 20.15 -63.59
C SER A 6 15.47 21.18 -62.90
N ILE A 7 14.30 20.75 -62.43
CA ILE A 7 13.50 21.48 -61.44
C ILE A 7 13.44 20.57 -60.22
N GLY A 8 14.10 21.02 -59.15
CA GLY A 8 14.04 20.37 -57.85
C GLY A 8 12.63 20.37 -57.32
N VAL A 9 12.16 19.20 -56.91
CA VAL A 9 10.94 19.04 -56.14
C VAL A 9 11.23 19.57 -54.72
N PRO A 10 10.47 20.55 -54.21
CA PRO A 10 10.64 21.02 -52.85
C PRO A 10 10.20 19.94 -51.85
N PRO A 11 10.84 19.84 -50.67
CA PRO A 11 10.45 18.87 -49.66
C PRO A 11 9.00 19.11 -49.19
N PRO A 12 8.27 18.05 -48.83
CA PRO A 12 6.88 18.15 -48.39
C PRO A 12 6.79 19.02 -47.12
N PRO A 13 5.74 19.86 -47.01
CA PRO A 13 5.52 20.70 -45.84
C PRO A 13 5.27 19.84 -44.59
N PRO A 14 5.76 20.25 -43.40
CA PRO A 14 5.51 19.53 -42.16
C PRO A 14 4.01 19.57 -41.80
N PRO A 15 3.43 18.45 -41.33
CA PRO A 15 2.03 18.39 -40.93
C PRO A 15 1.76 19.32 -39.74
N SER A 16 0.76 20.18 -39.89
CA SER A 16 0.29 21.12 -38.89
C SER A 16 -0.37 20.37 -37.72
N VAL A 17 0.23 20.43 -36.55
CA VAL A 17 -0.33 19.90 -35.29
C VAL A 17 -1.44 20.82 -34.76
N PRO A 18 -2.66 20.31 -34.50
CA PRO A 18 -3.66 21.07 -33.75
C PRO A 18 -3.31 21.07 -32.27
N ALA A 19 -3.24 22.27 -31.70
CA ALA A 19 -3.07 22.50 -30.29
C ALA A 19 -4.24 21.93 -29.47
N GLY A 20 -3.90 21.17 -28.44
CA GLY A 20 -4.63 21.12 -27.18
C GLY A 20 -5.90 20.27 -27.13
N ARG A 21 -5.81 19.18 -26.34
CA ARG A 21 -6.80 18.61 -25.39
C ARG A 21 -6.36 17.16 -25.12
N LEU A 22 -6.35 16.55 -23.94
CA LEU A 22 -6.65 16.88 -22.56
C LEU A 22 -6.02 15.73 -21.75
N LEU A 23 -4.92 15.96 -21.02
CA LEU A 23 -4.53 15.03 -19.96
C LEU A 23 -5.33 15.38 -18.70
N SER A 24 -6.06 14.36 -18.26
CA SER A 24 -6.93 14.27 -17.09
C SER A 24 -6.56 15.23 -15.95
N ARG A 25 -7.39 16.26 -15.78
CA ARG A 25 -7.48 17.02 -14.53
C ARG A 25 -8.21 16.13 -13.53
N GLN A 26 -7.47 15.53 -12.60
CA GLN A 26 -8.06 14.98 -11.37
C GLN A 26 -8.96 16.05 -10.74
N GLN A 27 -10.26 15.79 -10.76
CA GLN A 27 -11.23 16.57 -10.01
C GLN A 27 -11.07 16.19 -8.53
N SER A 28 -10.51 17.11 -7.74
CA SER A 28 -10.58 17.04 -6.28
C SER A 28 -12.03 17.23 -5.86
N VAL A 29 -12.66 16.16 -5.40
CA VAL A 29 -13.92 16.24 -4.66
C VAL A 29 -13.58 16.78 -3.27
N GLY A 30 -13.67 18.10 -3.11
CA GLY A 30 -13.40 18.78 -1.84
C GLY A 30 -13.46 20.30 -2.01
N LYS A 31 -14.05 21.00 -1.04
CA LYS A 31 -14.27 22.47 -1.07
C LYS A 31 -12.99 23.32 -0.99
N LEU A 32 -11.81 22.73 -1.14
CA LEU A 32 -10.53 23.41 -1.00
C LEU A 32 -9.79 23.41 -2.33
N LYS A 33 -9.73 24.59 -2.96
CA LYS A 33 -8.90 24.84 -4.15
C LYS A 33 -7.48 25.16 -3.70
N LYS A 34 -6.48 24.55 -4.36
CA LYS A 34 -5.05 24.84 -4.15
C LYS A 34 -4.81 26.32 -4.47
N SER A 35 -4.62 27.16 -3.45
CA SER A 35 -4.37 28.59 -3.63
C SER A 35 -2.99 28.78 -4.25
N SER A 36 -2.96 29.17 -5.52
CA SER A 36 -1.74 29.63 -6.22
C SER A 36 -1.05 30.75 -5.43
N ILE A 37 -1.83 31.57 -4.73
CA ILE A 37 -1.37 32.72 -3.96
C ILE A 37 -0.61 32.28 -2.71
N MET A 38 -1.07 31.22 -2.03
CA MET A 38 -0.38 30.73 -0.83
C MET A 38 0.96 30.08 -1.18
N SER A 39 1.02 29.40 -2.34
CA SER A 39 2.25 28.78 -2.83
C SER A 39 3.27 29.83 -3.30
N SER A 40 2.81 30.91 -3.95
CA SER A 40 3.68 32.03 -4.35
C SER A 40 4.13 32.85 -3.14
N LEU A 41 3.24 33.11 -2.17
CA LEU A 41 3.58 33.77 -0.91
C LEU A 41 4.58 32.96 -0.10
N PHE A 42 4.44 31.63 -0.03
CA PHE A 42 5.42 30.77 0.64
C PHE A 42 6.78 30.81 -0.06
N ARG A 43 6.80 30.81 -1.41
CA ARG A 43 8.04 30.96 -2.18
C ARG A 43 8.67 32.34 -1.97
N GLU A 44 7.87 33.39 -1.93
CA GLU A 44 8.33 34.75 -1.72
C GLU A 44 8.83 34.98 -0.29
N LEU A 45 8.12 34.47 0.72
CA LEU A 45 8.54 34.49 2.12
C LEU A 45 9.81 33.67 2.33
N LYS A 46 9.92 32.48 1.72
CA LYS A 46 11.13 31.67 1.77
C LYS A 46 12.31 32.38 1.10
N THR A 47 12.09 33.02 -0.05
CA THR A 47 13.11 33.82 -0.76
C THR A 47 13.50 35.07 0.05
N LYS A 48 12.57 35.68 0.79
CA LYS A 48 12.88 36.83 1.66
C LYS A 48 13.53 36.45 2.99
N LEU A 49 13.22 35.26 3.52
CA LEU A 49 13.77 34.76 4.78
C LEU A 49 15.17 34.12 4.59
N GLU A 50 15.37 33.37 3.50
CA GLU A 50 16.69 32.83 3.11
C GLU A 50 17.55 33.88 2.38
N GLY A 51 16.95 34.95 1.87
CA GLY A 51 17.63 36.01 1.11
C GLY A 51 18.09 37.23 1.91
N SER A 52 17.95 37.24 3.24
CA SER A 52 18.37 38.38 4.07
C SER A 52 19.35 37.96 5.18
N ARG A 53 20.60 37.70 4.79
CA ARG A 53 21.74 37.99 5.69
C ARG A 53 22.20 39.41 5.37
N LEU A 54 21.86 40.30 6.30
CA LEU A 54 22.11 41.74 6.27
C LEU A 54 23.53 42.06 5.80
N GLN A 55 23.62 42.77 4.68
CA GLN A 55 24.73 43.67 4.41
C GLN A 55 24.71 44.77 5.46
N ILE A 56 25.75 44.82 6.28
CA ILE A 56 26.13 46.02 7.02
C ILE A 56 26.62 47.04 5.99
N LYS A 57 25.86 48.12 5.79
CA LYS A 57 26.29 49.30 5.07
C LYS A 57 27.41 49.97 5.86
N LEU A 58 28.57 50.12 5.25
CA LEU A 58 29.39 51.32 5.44
C LEU A 58 29.77 51.89 4.08
N SER A 59 29.61 53.20 4.01
CA SER A 59 29.69 54.10 2.89
C SER A 59 31.07 54.24 2.26
N SER A 60 31.04 54.79 1.05
CA SER A 60 32.10 55.48 0.33
C SER A 60 32.88 54.68 -0.73
N ARG A 61 32.63 55.15 -1.95
CA ARG A 61 33.41 55.05 -3.17
C ARG A 61 34.90 55.31 -2.89
N THR A 62 35.78 54.36 -3.22
CA THR A 62 37.04 54.55 -4.00
C THR A 62 37.72 53.20 -4.23
N LYS A 63 38.19 52.98 -5.46
CA LYS A 63 39.03 51.85 -5.89
C LYS A 63 40.16 51.56 -4.89
N LYS A 64 40.30 50.32 -4.44
CA LYS A 64 41.62 49.71 -4.20
C LYS A 64 41.56 48.19 -4.30
N GLN A 65 42.52 47.69 -5.07
CA GLN A 65 42.79 46.32 -5.43
C GLN A 65 43.41 45.58 -4.22
N PHE A 66 42.80 44.48 -3.79
CA PHE A 66 43.34 43.40 -2.95
C PHE A 66 42.42 42.19 -3.29
N GLY A 67 42.86 41.07 -3.86
CA GLY A 67 44.02 40.28 -3.51
C GLY A 67 43.53 39.04 -2.74
N GLY A 68 43.15 37.98 -3.48
CA GLY A 68 43.09 36.58 -3.00
C GLY A 68 41.93 36.15 -2.09
N SER A 69 41.09 35.22 -2.58
CA SER A 69 41.10 33.82 -2.12
C SER A 69 39.82 33.09 -2.53
N ALA A 70 39.95 32.13 -3.43
CA ALA A 70 38.95 31.13 -3.73
C ALA A 70 38.97 30.06 -2.62
N GLY A 71 38.28 30.28 -1.49
CA GLY A 71 38.34 29.35 -0.34
C GLY A 71 37.07 29.22 0.51
N GLY A 72 35.93 29.79 0.11
CA GLY A 72 34.75 29.92 0.98
C GLY A 72 33.87 28.66 1.15
N LYS A 73 33.99 27.65 0.30
CA LYS A 73 33.15 26.43 0.37
C LYS A 73 33.67 25.40 1.38
N GLU A 74 34.99 25.25 1.50
CA GLU A 74 35.60 24.35 2.48
C GLU A 74 35.45 24.85 3.92
N GLY A 75 35.54 26.15 4.15
CA GLY A 75 35.33 26.74 5.48
C GLY A 75 33.89 26.60 5.99
N LEU A 76 32.88 26.72 5.11
CA LEU A 76 31.48 26.47 5.48
C LEU A 76 31.23 24.99 5.75
N ALA A 77 31.78 24.09 4.93
CA ALA A 77 31.67 22.65 5.16
C ALA A 77 32.40 22.20 6.43
N ALA A 78 33.56 22.80 6.73
CA ALA A 78 34.30 22.56 7.96
C ALA A 78 33.54 23.11 9.18
N PHE A 79 32.98 24.32 9.09
CA PHE A 79 32.14 24.90 10.15
C PHE A 79 30.86 24.09 10.37
N LEU A 80 30.20 23.63 9.31
CA LEU A 80 29.05 22.74 9.41
C LEU A 80 29.43 21.41 10.04
N ARG A 81 30.55 20.78 9.64
CA ARG A 81 31.05 19.56 10.32
C ARG A 81 31.34 19.80 11.80
N GLU A 82 31.92 20.95 12.16
CA GLU A 82 32.21 21.33 13.56
C GLU A 82 30.91 21.52 14.36
N LEU A 83 29.89 22.16 13.76
CA LEU A 83 28.59 22.39 14.38
C LEU A 83 27.78 21.09 14.51
N THR A 84 27.87 20.22 13.51
CA THR A 84 27.32 18.86 13.52
C THR A 84 28.02 18.01 14.59
N LYS A 85 29.35 18.04 14.71
CA LYS A 85 30.10 17.32 15.77
C LYS A 85 29.80 17.78 17.19
N ARG A 86 29.42 19.05 17.36
CA ARG A 86 29.05 19.63 18.67
C ARG A 86 27.58 19.47 19.03
N SER A 87 26.76 19.02 18.10
CA SER A 87 25.35 18.77 18.38
C SER A 87 25.23 17.49 19.23
N PRO A 88 24.54 17.56 20.38
CA PRO A 88 24.34 16.39 21.24
C PRO A 88 23.66 15.24 20.48
N PHE A 89 22.82 15.54 19.49
CA PHE A 89 22.16 14.56 18.64
C PHE A 89 23.14 13.71 17.82
N PHE A 90 24.14 14.32 17.17
CA PHE A 90 25.11 13.58 16.36
C PHE A 90 26.14 12.85 17.23
N GLN A 91 26.43 13.37 18.42
CA GLN A 91 27.22 12.66 19.43
C GLN A 91 26.50 11.40 19.88
N GLN A 92 25.18 11.49 20.10
CA GLN A 92 24.36 10.34 20.46
C GLN A 92 24.29 9.28 19.34
N ILE A 93 24.22 9.69 18.07
CA ILE A 93 24.33 8.75 16.93
C ILE A 93 25.71 8.06 16.89
N GLU A 94 26.78 8.79 17.17
CA GLU A 94 28.13 8.22 17.23
C GLU A 94 28.27 7.26 18.42
N GLU A 95 27.71 7.64 19.56
CA GLU A 95 27.68 6.82 20.77
C GLU A 95 26.86 5.54 20.55
N ASP A 96 25.67 5.63 19.96
CA ASP A 96 24.84 4.47 19.59
C ASP A 96 25.61 3.54 18.64
N ALA A 97 26.29 4.11 17.63
CA ALA A 97 27.10 3.33 16.69
C ALA A 97 28.27 2.61 17.37
N GLN A 98 28.88 3.20 18.40
CA GLN A 98 29.95 2.59 19.17
C GLN A 98 29.43 1.55 20.17
N ASN A 99 28.41 1.89 20.96
CA ASN A 99 27.82 1.05 21.99
C ASN A 99 27.18 -0.22 21.40
N HIS A 100 26.53 -0.08 20.23
CA HIS A 100 25.86 -1.18 19.54
C HIS A 100 26.67 -1.74 18.36
N ALA A 101 27.95 -1.37 18.20
CA ALA A 101 28.79 -1.81 17.08
C ALA A 101 28.80 -3.32 16.91
N LYS A 102 29.00 -4.06 18.01
CA LYS A 102 29.07 -5.52 18.00
C LYS A 102 27.75 -6.14 17.54
N THR A 103 26.63 -5.71 18.12
CA THR A 103 25.30 -6.22 17.79
C THR A 103 24.88 -5.86 16.37
N ILE A 104 25.25 -4.68 15.88
CA ILE A 104 24.96 -4.25 14.50
C ILE A 104 25.80 -5.04 13.48
N LEU A 105 27.07 -5.35 13.79
CA LEU A 105 27.91 -6.20 12.92
C LEU A 105 27.42 -7.66 12.89
N GLU A 106 26.98 -8.20 14.03
CA GLU A 106 26.33 -9.51 14.11
C GLU A 106 25.02 -9.52 13.31
N LEU A 107 24.19 -8.48 13.45
CA LEU A 107 22.97 -8.28 12.68
C LEU A 107 23.25 -8.17 11.17
N LYS A 108 24.29 -7.43 10.77
CA LYS A 108 24.74 -7.33 9.37
C LYS A 108 25.05 -8.71 8.80
N ALA A 109 25.82 -9.53 9.53
CA ALA A 109 26.14 -10.90 9.12
C ALA A 109 24.90 -11.78 9.05
N ALA A 110 24.02 -11.69 10.05
CA ALA A 110 22.75 -12.41 10.10
C ALA A 110 21.88 -12.06 8.89
N ILE A 111 21.64 -10.78 8.59
CA ILE A 111 20.85 -10.33 7.43
C ILE A 111 21.45 -10.86 6.14
N ASN A 112 22.77 -10.75 5.94
CA ASN A 112 23.42 -11.24 4.72
C ASN A 112 23.22 -12.75 4.53
N SER A 113 23.35 -13.53 5.60
CA SER A 113 23.17 -14.99 5.58
C SER A 113 21.71 -15.45 5.54
N PHE A 114 20.77 -14.60 5.95
CA PHE A 114 19.38 -14.98 6.12
C PHE A 114 18.74 -15.45 4.82
N GLN A 115 18.20 -16.66 4.84
CA GLN A 115 17.35 -17.21 3.80
C GLN A 115 16.27 -18.03 4.50
N THR A 116 15.04 -17.95 4.01
CA THR A 116 13.97 -18.74 4.60
C THR A 116 12.88 -19.06 3.59
N LYS A 117 12.23 -20.19 3.82
CA LYS A 117 10.97 -20.60 3.19
C LYS A 117 9.83 -20.66 4.21
N ASP A 118 10.14 -20.60 5.51
CA ASP A 118 9.16 -20.63 6.59
C ASP A 118 8.81 -19.20 6.98
N MET A 119 7.53 -18.85 6.84
CA MET A 119 7.04 -17.52 7.19
C MET A 119 7.10 -17.28 8.71
N SER A 120 7.08 -18.33 9.53
CA SER A 120 7.25 -18.21 10.98
C SER A 120 8.67 -17.79 11.34
N GLU A 121 9.68 -18.33 10.65
CA GLU A 121 11.07 -17.89 10.78
C GLU A 121 11.26 -16.46 10.30
N LEU A 122 10.63 -16.09 9.18
CA LEU A 122 10.63 -14.72 8.67
C LEU A 122 10.14 -13.72 9.72
N ILE A 123 8.99 -14.00 10.36
CA ILE A 123 8.43 -13.11 11.39
C ILE A 123 9.33 -13.06 12.63
N LYS A 124 9.83 -14.21 13.12
CA LYS A 124 10.73 -14.24 14.28
C LYS A 124 12.03 -13.48 14.02
N PHE A 125 12.59 -13.64 12.82
CA PHE A 125 13.80 -12.95 12.43
C PHE A 125 13.56 -11.44 12.35
N GLN A 126 12.48 -11.00 11.68
CA GLN A 126 12.13 -9.58 11.61
C GLN A 126 11.94 -8.98 13.01
N GLN A 127 11.22 -9.65 13.92
CA GLN A 127 11.06 -9.19 15.30
C GLN A 127 12.39 -9.06 16.05
N HIS A 128 13.29 -10.01 15.87
CA HIS A 128 14.63 -9.95 16.46
C HIS A 128 15.43 -8.76 15.92
N MET A 129 15.35 -8.50 14.61
CA MET A 129 16.02 -7.36 13.98
C MET A 129 15.46 -6.04 14.52
N GLU A 130 14.14 -5.89 14.58
CA GLU A 130 13.53 -4.65 15.11
C GLU A 130 13.88 -4.43 16.58
N ALA A 131 13.93 -5.48 17.41
CA ALA A 131 14.32 -5.34 18.82
C ALA A 131 15.77 -4.82 18.99
N ILE A 132 16.67 -5.12 18.04
CA ILE A 132 18.04 -4.58 18.03
C ILE A 132 18.03 -3.13 17.54
N LEU A 133 17.24 -2.82 16.51
CA LEU A 133 17.23 -1.51 15.85
C LEU A 133 16.41 -0.45 16.61
N GLU A 134 15.40 -0.85 17.40
CA GLU A 134 14.54 0.03 18.20
C GLU A 134 15.29 0.82 19.27
N VAL A 135 16.45 0.31 19.71
CA VAL A 135 17.30 0.97 20.72
C VAL A 135 18.05 2.16 20.14
N LEU A 136 18.16 2.27 18.81
CA LEU A 136 18.94 3.31 18.13
C LEU A 136 18.15 4.62 18.03
N THR A 137 18.82 5.75 18.29
CA THR A 137 18.21 7.09 18.22
C THR A 137 17.80 7.47 16.78
N ASP A 138 18.65 7.14 15.81
CA ASP A 138 18.39 7.33 14.37
C ASP A 138 18.95 6.13 13.60
N GLU A 139 18.11 5.14 13.35
CA GLU A 139 18.47 3.90 12.67
C GLU A 139 19.24 4.16 11.37
N ASN A 140 18.73 5.05 10.52
CA ASN A 140 19.31 5.30 9.20
C ASN A 140 20.73 5.89 9.31
N GLN A 141 20.93 6.84 10.22
CA GLN A 141 22.25 7.46 10.39
C GLN A 141 23.25 6.56 11.10
N VAL A 142 22.80 5.73 12.05
CA VAL A 142 23.66 4.76 12.72
C VAL A 142 24.07 3.67 11.73
N LEU A 143 23.12 3.07 11.01
CA LEU A 143 23.41 2.01 10.03
C LEU A 143 24.29 2.51 8.87
N ALA A 144 24.17 3.79 8.46
CA ALA A 144 25.01 4.39 7.43
C ALA A 144 26.51 4.48 7.81
N LYS A 145 26.87 4.35 9.09
CA LYS A 145 28.27 4.30 9.55
C LYS A 145 28.92 2.94 9.32
N PHE A 146 28.12 1.88 9.11
CA PHE A 146 28.62 0.54 8.84
C PHE A 146 28.72 0.33 7.33
N GLU A 147 29.95 0.23 6.82
CA GLU A 147 30.20 -0.02 5.40
C GLU A 147 29.46 -1.27 4.93
N ASP A 148 28.89 -1.24 3.73
CA ASP A 148 28.16 -2.35 3.11
C ASP A 148 27.03 -2.96 3.97
N PHE A 149 26.37 -2.16 4.81
CA PHE A 149 25.19 -2.64 5.52
C PHE A 149 24.07 -2.99 4.52
N PRO A 150 23.43 -4.18 4.61
CA PRO A 150 22.49 -4.67 3.61
C PRO A 150 21.08 -4.05 3.74
N ILE A 151 21.00 -2.71 3.65
CA ILE A 151 19.75 -1.93 3.83
C ILE A 151 18.63 -2.44 2.91
N LYS A 152 18.93 -2.71 1.64
CA LYS A 152 17.92 -3.23 0.69
C LYS A 152 17.31 -4.56 1.14
N LYS A 153 18.15 -5.47 1.66
CA LYS A 153 17.70 -6.78 2.15
C LYS A 153 16.92 -6.63 3.45
N LEU A 154 17.36 -5.75 4.36
CA LEU A 154 16.63 -5.36 5.58
C LEU A 154 15.20 -4.89 5.24
N GLU A 155 15.06 -3.92 4.33
CA GLU A 155 13.77 -3.40 3.90
C GLU A 155 12.91 -4.48 3.20
N THR A 156 13.54 -5.37 2.44
CA THR A 156 12.83 -6.49 1.80
C THR A 156 12.28 -7.49 2.82
N ILE A 157 13.05 -7.81 3.88
CA ILE A 157 12.60 -8.65 5.00
C ILE A 157 11.43 -7.99 5.71
N ARG A 158 11.52 -6.68 6.01
CA ARG A 158 10.43 -5.89 6.61
C ARG A 158 9.16 -5.93 5.77
N ALA A 159 9.29 -5.69 4.47
CA ALA A 159 8.16 -5.69 3.54
C ALA A 159 7.49 -7.07 3.46
N ALA A 160 8.29 -8.14 3.33
CA ALA A 160 7.79 -9.52 3.30
C ALA A 160 7.08 -9.90 4.62
N ALA A 161 7.70 -9.60 5.76
CA ALA A 161 7.14 -9.87 7.08
C ALA A 161 5.83 -9.09 7.32
N ALA A 162 5.77 -7.83 6.90
CA ALA A 162 4.56 -7.00 7.00
C ALA A 162 3.43 -7.55 6.13
N LEU A 163 3.73 -7.96 4.88
CA LEU A 163 2.75 -8.56 3.98
C LEU A 163 2.18 -9.86 4.56
N TYR A 164 3.05 -10.75 5.05
CA TYR A 164 2.61 -11.99 5.67
C TYR A 164 1.79 -11.75 6.93
N SER A 165 2.24 -10.87 7.83
CA SER A 165 1.52 -10.53 9.06
C SER A 165 0.13 -9.97 8.78
N LYS A 166 0.01 -9.06 7.81
CA LYS A 166 -1.28 -8.51 7.38
C LYS A 166 -2.20 -9.60 6.83
N SER A 167 -1.67 -10.49 6.01
CA SER A 167 -2.42 -11.62 5.43
C SER A 167 -2.86 -12.61 6.52
N ASN A 168 -2.00 -12.90 7.48
CA ASN A 168 -2.30 -13.82 8.58
C ASN A 168 -3.33 -13.23 9.56
N LEU A 169 -3.37 -11.89 9.71
CA LEU A 169 -4.44 -11.21 10.42
C LEU A 169 -5.79 -11.41 9.73
N VAL A 170 -5.84 -11.33 8.39
CA VAL A 170 -7.06 -11.64 7.63
C VAL A 170 -7.49 -13.09 7.85
N VAL A 171 -6.57 -14.05 7.73
CA VAL A 171 -6.84 -15.47 8.01
C VAL A 171 -7.40 -15.66 9.42
N SER A 172 -6.79 -15.02 10.43
CA SER A 172 -7.21 -15.13 11.83
C SER A 172 -8.61 -14.54 12.05
N ASN A 173 -8.92 -13.41 11.42
CA ASN A 173 -10.24 -12.80 11.50
C ASN A 173 -11.33 -13.66 10.85
N LEU A 174 -11.02 -14.32 9.73
CA LEU A 174 -11.95 -15.21 9.04
C LEU A 174 -12.17 -16.52 9.81
N LYS A 175 -11.13 -17.13 10.37
CA LYS A 175 -11.24 -18.34 11.20
C LYS A 175 -12.07 -18.11 12.46
N ASN A 176 -11.94 -16.94 13.07
CA ASN A 176 -12.68 -16.57 14.29
C ASN A 176 -13.98 -15.82 13.97
N TRP A 177 -14.50 -15.94 12.75
CA TRP A 177 -15.69 -15.20 12.35
C TRP A 177 -16.93 -15.71 13.07
N GLU A 178 -17.52 -14.87 13.92
CA GLU A 178 -18.71 -15.25 14.68
C GLU A 178 -19.98 -15.24 13.81
N VAL A 179 -20.57 -16.41 13.62
CA VAL A 179 -21.84 -16.61 12.89
C VAL A 179 -22.97 -16.63 13.91
N LYS A 180 -23.57 -15.46 14.16
CA LYS A 180 -24.68 -15.29 15.12
C LYS A 180 -25.81 -14.50 14.46
N SER A 181 -27.05 -14.81 14.84
CA SER A 181 -28.23 -14.01 14.48
C SER A 181 -28.12 -12.59 15.03
N PRO A 182 -28.69 -11.57 14.36
CA PRO A 182 -29.52 -11.65 13.14
C PRO A 182 -28.70 -11.75 11.84
N ALA A 183 -29.13 -12.59 10.89
CA ALA A 183 -28.39 -12.84 9.64
C ALA A 183 -28.21 -11.58 8.77
N ALA A 184 -29.15 -10.62 8.83
CA ALA A 184 -29.02 -9.35 8.13
C ALA A 184 -27.80 -8.52 8.58
N GLN A 185 -27.48 -8.53 9.87
CA GLN A 185 -26.32 -7.82 10.40
C GLN A 185 -25.02 -8.56 10.06
N LEU A 186 -25.04 -9.89 10.17
CA LEU A 186 -23.89 -10.73 9.79
C LEU A 186 -23.51 -10.53 8.32
N LEU A 187 -24.49 -10.59 7.41
CA LEU A 187 -24.28 -10.36 5.98
C LEU A 187 -23.71 -8.98 5.69
N ASN A 188 -24.21 -7.93 6.35
CA ASN A 188 -23.68 -6.56 6.18
C ASN A 188 -22.22 -6.47 6.63
N LYS A 189 -21.91 -7.04 7.80
CA LYS A 189 -20.56 -7.03 8.37
C LYS A 189 -19.59 -7.78 7.44
N PHE A 190 -20.01 -8.94 6.96
CA PHE A 190 -19.20 -9.76 6.07
C PHE A 190 -19.01 -9.09 4.70
N ASP A 191 -20.06 -8.53 4.08
CA ASP A 191 -19.96 -7.85 2.78
C ASP A 191 -18.98 -6.66 2.83
N CYS A 192 -19.05 -5.84 3.89
CA CYS A 192 -18.12 -4.74 4.12
C CYS A 192 -16.67 -5.24 4.30
N TYR A 193 -16.48 -6.34 5.04
CA TYR A 193 -15.15 -6.91 5.27
C TYR A 193 -14.58 -7.54 3.99
N PHE A 194 -15.37 -8.35 3.30
CA PHE A 194 -15.06 -8.96 2.02
C PHE A 194 -14.64 -7.92 0.99
N THR A 195 -15.40 -6.82 0.86
CA THR A 195 -15.08 -5.77 -0.11
C THR A 195 -13.70 -5.15 0.16
N LYS A 196 -13.37 -4.86 1.42
CA LYS A 196 -12.06 -4.33 1.81
C LYS A 196 -10.93 -5.32 1.52
N VAL A 197 -11.06 -6.56 1.98
CA VAL A 197 -10.01 -7.58 1.79
C VAL A 197 -9.82 -7.89 0.30
N LYS A 198 -10.90 -7.94 -0.48
CA LYS A 198 -10.82 -8.13 -1.93
C LYS A 198 -10.02 -7.02 -2.59
N GLU A 199 -10.30 -5.76 -2.28
CA GLU A 199 -9.57 -4.62 -2.87
C GLU A 199 -8.07 -4.69 -2.57
N GLU A 200 -7.71 -5.04 -1.33
CA GLU A 200 -6.32 -5.21 -0.92
C GLU A 200 -5.66 -6.41 -1.59
N LEU A 201 -6.34 -7.57 -1.64
CA LEU A 201 -5.78 -8.78 -2.25
C LEU A 201 -5.62 -8.64 -3.76
N ASP A 202 -6.60 -8.04 -4.45
CA ASP A 202 -6.51 -7.72 -5.87
C ASP A 202 -5.31 -6.78 -6.14
N ALA A 203 -5.02 -5.84 -5.22
CA ALA A 203 -3.85 -4.97 -5.35
C ALA A 203 -2.53 -5.76 -5.23
N PHE A 204 -2.44 -6.67 -4.27
CA PHE A 204 -1.28 -7.54 -4.12
C PHE A 204 -1.12 -8.53 -5.28
N GLU A 205 -2.20 -9.08 -5.83
CA GLU A 205 -2.13 -9.99 -6.97
C GLU A 205 -1.55 -9.32 -8.22
N ARG A 206 -1.82 -8.03 -8.43
CA ARG A 206 -1.26 -7.26 -9.57
C ARG A 206 0.25 -7.09 -9.49
N THR A 207 0.82 -7.03 -8.28
CA THR A 207 2.27 -6.86 -8.06
C THR A 207 2.96 -8.17 -7.66
N LYS A 208 2.21 -9.27 -7.54
CA LYS A 208 2.69 -10.56 -7.05
C LYS A 208 3.96 -11.05 -7.73
N ASP A 209 4.04 -10.98 -9.05
CA ASP A 209 5.20 -11.50 -9.79
C ASP A 209 6.45 -10.66 -9.56
N GLU A 210 6.29 -9.35 -9.40
CA GLU A 210 7.40 -8.43 -9.09
C GLU A 210 7.88 -8.63 -7.66
N GLU A 211 6.97 -8.65 -6.69
CA GLU A 211 7.30 -8.89 -5.28
C GLU A 211 7.90 -10.29 -5.09
N SER A 212 7.40 -11.31 -5.78
CA SER A 212 7.96 -12.66 -5.73
C SER A 212 9.40 -12.71 -6.23
N ARG A 213 9.72 -12.02 -7.33
CA ARG A 213 11.11 -11.91 -7.82
C ARG A 213 11.98 -11.12 -6.86
N ASN A 214 11.45 -10.02 -6.32
CA ASN A 214 12.16 -9.17 -5.37
C ASN A 214 12.52 -9.94 -4.09
N PHE A 215 11.55 -10.61 -3.46
CA PHE A 215 11.76 -11.44 -2.27
C PHE A 215 12.75 -12.58 -2.54
N LYS A 216 12.59 -13.30 -3.65
CA LYS A 216 13.50 -14.38 -4.03
C LYS A 216 14.93 -13.90 -4.27
N SER A 217 15.12 -12.73 -4.87
CA SER A 217 16.45 -12.15 -5.08
C SER A 217 17.19 -11.86 -3.77
N HIS A 218 16.43 -11.69 -2.68
CA HIS A 218 16.91 -11.51 -1.32
C HIS A 218 16.83 -12.77 -0.46
N GLY A 219 16.62 -13.96 -1.03
CA GLY A 219 16.65 -15.23 -0.30
C GLY A 219 15.38 -15.54 0.50
N ILE A 220 14.28 -14.85 0.22
CA ILE A 220 12.98 -15.08 0.88
C ILE A 220 12.06 -15.77 -0.11
N ASP A 221 11.74 -17.05 0.15
CA ASP A 221 10.74 -17.79 -0.62
C ASP A 221 9.37 -17.56 0.04
N PHE A 222 8.73 -16.46 -0.33
CA PHE A 222 7.45 -16.05 0.26
C PHE A 222 6.33 -17.03 -0.10
N ASP A 223 5.60 -17.52 0.92
CA ASP A 223 4.48 -18.42 0.71
C ASP A 223 3.21 -17.66 0.30
N PHE A 224 2.94 -17.62 -1.01
CA PHE A 224 1.73 -17.02 -1.57
C PHE A 224 0.46 -17.89 -1.38
N ASN A 225 0.57 -19.11 -0.85
CA ASN A 225 -0.61 -19.94 -0.57
C ASN A 225 -1.50 -19.35 0.52
N ILE A 226 -0.97 -18.42 1.34
CA ILE A 226 -1.80 -17.67 2.29
C ILE A 226 -2.95 -16.92 1.61
N PHE A 227 -2.78 -16.47 0.37
CA PHE A 227 -3.85 -15.82 -0.41
C PHE A 227 -4.92 -16.82 -0.85
N VAL A 228 -4.52 -18.05 -1.18
CA VAL A 228 -5.45 -19.14 -1.47
C VAL A 228 -6.25 -19.49 -0.22
N THR A 229 -5.57 -19.61 0.93
CA THR A 229 -6.22 -19.85 2.24
C THR A 229 -7.24 -18.75 2.58
N ILE A 230 -6.93 -17.48 2.31
CA ILE A 230 -7.88 -16.36 2.50
C ILE A 230 -9.12 -16.55 1.62
N LYS A 231 -8.94 -16.91 0.34
CA LYS A 231 -10.05 -17.14 -0.59
C LYS A 231 -10.96 -18.30 -0.12
N GLU A 232 -10.37 -19.41 0.30
CA GLU A 232 -11.09 -20.56 0.84
C GLU A 232 -11.88 -20.20 2.10
N LEU A 233 -11.26 -19.48 3.05
CA LEU A 233 -11.94 -19.03 4.26
C LEU A 233 -13.07 -18.02 3.98
N MET A 234 -12.93 -17.19 2.94
CA MET A 234 -14.02 -16.30 2.51
C MET A 234 -15.23 -17.11 1.99
N VAL A 235 -14.97 -18.20 1.24
CA VAL A 235 -16.03 -19.13 0.80
C VAL A 235 -16.69 -19.79 2.01
N ASP A 236 -15.92 -20.27 2.98
CA ASP A 236 -16.46 -20.89 4.20
C ASP A 236 -17.34 -19.92 5.02
N VAL A 237 -16.87 -18.68 5.26
CA VAL A 237 -17.66 -17.65 5.95
C VAL A 237 -18.93 -17.31 5.16
N SER A 238 -18.84 -17.26 3.83
CA SER A 238 -20.01 -17.06 2.97
C SER A 238 -21.03 -18.19 3.12
N SER A 239 -20.58 -19.46 3.13
CA SER A 239 -21.42 -20.63 3.38
C SER A 239 -22.12 -20.56 4.73
N ASN A 240 -21.39 -20.21 5.79
CA ASN A 240 -21.96 -20.05 7.12
C ASN A 240 -23.02 -18.92 7.16
N CYS A 241 -22.81 -17.83 6.41
CA CYS A 241 -23.83 -16.78 6.25
C CYS A 241 -25.08 -17.31 5.52
N MET A 242 -24.90 -18.09 4.44
CA MET A 242 -26.01 -18.69 3.68
C MET A 242 -26.86 -19.61 4.54
N GLU A 243 -26.22 -20.46 5.36
CA GLU A 243 -26.90 -21.36 6.29
C GLU A 243 -27.72 -20.61 7.33
N LEU A 244 -27.16 -19.56 7.93
CA LEU A 244 -27.87 -18.76 8.91
C LEU A 244 -29.11 -18.09 8.30
N VAL A 245 -28.99 -17.57 7.09
CA VAL A 245 -30.12 -16.96 6.35
C VAL A 245 -31.20 -18.00 6.04
N LEU A 246 -30.81 -19.21 5.60
CA LEU A 246 -31.76 -20.29 5.34
C LEU A 246 -32.46 -20.76 6.61
N LYS A 247 -31.75 -20.81 7.75
CA LYS A 247 -32.32 -21.14 9.05
C LYS A 247 -33.36 -20.11 9.50
N GLU A 248 -33.03 -18.82 9.47
CA GLU A 248 -33.96 -17.74 9.82
C GLU A 248 -35.16 -17.67 8.85
N TRP A 249 -34.96 -18.02 7.56
CA TRP A 249 -36.06 -18.18 6.61
C TRP A 249 -37.01 -19.32 6.98
N GLY A 250 -36.47 -20.48 7.38
CA GLY A 250 -37.27 -21.63 7.81
C GLY A 250 -38.16 -21.32 9.02
N GLU A 251 -37.63 -20.59 9.99
CA GLU A 251 -38.33 -20.18 11.21
C GLU A 251 -39.45 -19.16 10.95
N THR A 252 -39.40 -18.46 9.81
CA THR A 252 -40.33 -17.38 9.44
C THR A 252 -41.40 -17.80 8.43
N LYS A 253 -41.51 -19.10 8.12
CA LYS A 253 -42.54 -19.64 7.19
C LYS A 253 -43.99 -19.40 7.68
N GLY A 254 -44.20 -19.10 8.97
CA GLY A 254 -45.50 -18.69 9.55
C GLY A 254 -45.73 -17.17 9.69
N ALA A 255 -44.82 -16.33 9.19
CA ALA A 255 -44.81 -14.88 9.39
C ALA A 255 -45.75 -14.11 8.44
N ASN A 256 -46.02 -12.83 8.76
CA ASN A 256 -46.87 -11.94 7.95
C ASN A 256 -46.21 -11.58 6.59
N ASP A 257 -47.00 -11.14 5.61
CA ASP A 257 -46.52 -10.88 4.23
C ASP A 257 -45.37 -9.85 4.16
N ALA A 258 -45.33 -8.87 5.06
CA ALA A 258 -44.24 -7.90 5.14
C ALA A 258 -42.91 -8.54 5.58
N GLU A 259 -42.95 -9.46 6.55
CA GLU A 259 -41.78 -10.20 7.04
C GLU A 259 -41.28 -11.20 5.99
N LYS A 260 -42.20 -11.88 5.29
CA LYS A 260 -41.86 -12.74 4.15
C LYS A 260 -41.12 -11.99 3.05
N LYS A 261 -41.55 -10.75 2.72
CA LYS A 261 -40.88 -9.90 1.72
C LYS A 261 -39.49 -9.45 2.19
N ALA A 262 -39.34 -9.05 3.45
CA ALA A 262 -38.06 -8.68 4.03
C ALA A 262 -37.06 -9.85 4.02
N ASN A 263 -37.51 -11.05 4.37
CA ASN A 263 -36.67 -12.25 4.39
C ASN A 263 -36.33 -12.75 2.98
N LYS A 264 -37.23 -12.59 2.00
CA LYS A 264 -36.91 -12.86 0.59
C LYS A 264 -35.81 -11.94 0.05
N ASN A 265 -35.84 -10.65 0.42
CA ASN A 265 -34.76 -9.73 0.10
C ASN A 265 -33.44 -10.18 0.77
N LEU A 266 -33.50 -10.73 1.97
CA LEU A 266 -32.33 -11.25 2.67
C LEU A 266 -31.72 -12.47 1.96
N LEU A 267 -32.54 -13.44 1.54
CA LEU A 267 -32.11 -14.59 0.73
C LEU A 267 -31.40 -14.12 -0.56
N TRP A 268 -31.99 -13.17 -1.29
CA TRP A 268 -31.39 -12.63 -2.50
C TRP A 268 -30.06 -11.93 -2.25
N ARG A 269 -29.93 -11.21 -1.13
CA ARG A 269 -28.67 -10.56 -0.73
C ARG A 269 -27.60 -11.59 -0.37
N ALA A 270 -27.95 -12.65 0.35
CA ALA A 270 -27.06 -13.75 0.66
C ALA A 270 -26.52 -14.41 -0.62
N PHE A 271 -27.42 -14.71 -1.56
CA PHE A 271 -27.04 -15.29 -2.85
C PHE A 271 -26.11 -14.38 -3.67
N LYS A 272 -26.42 -13.07 -3.75
CA LYS A 272 -25.55 -12.09 -4.42
C LYS A 272 -24.16 -12.02 -3.80
N LEU A 273 -24.07 -12.05 -2.47
CA LEU A 273 -22.79 -12.03 -1.77
C LEU A 273 -22.00 -13.31 -2.06
N ALA A 274 -22.63 -14.48 -1.97
CA ALA A 274 -22.02 -15.76 -2.29
C ALA A 274 -21.50 -15.80 -3.74
N PHE A 275 -22.25 -15.28 -4.71
CA PHE A 275 -21.80 -15.19 -6.10
C PHE A 275 -20.57 -14.28 -6.27
N ARG A 276 -20.51 -13.15 -5.53
CA ARG A 276 -19.34 -12.26 -5.53
C ARG A 276 -18.12 -12.95 -4.92
N VAL A 277 -18.30 -13.72 -3.85
CA VAL A 277 -17.24 -14.49 -3.20
C VAL A 277 -16.74 -15.60 -4.13
N TYR A 278 -17.63 -16.36 -4.76
CA TYR A 278 -17.32 -17.35 -5.79
C TYR A 278 -16.46 -16.74 -6.93
N SER A 279 -16.89 -15.59 -7.47
CA SER A 279 -16.18 -14.92 -8.56
C SER A 279 -14.77 -14.46 -8.15
N PHE A 280 -14.58 -14.14 -6.87
CA PHE A 280 -13.31 -13.72 -6.30
C PHE A 280 -12.38 -14.90 -5.98
N ALA A 281 -12.94 -15.97 -5.41
CA ALA A 281 -12.19 -17.19 -5.09
C ALA A 281 -11.80 -17.97 -6.35
N GLY A 282 -12.56 -17.81 -7.45
CA GLY A 282 -12.38 -18.57 -8.68
C GLY A 282 -13.03 -19.96 -8.64
N GLY A 283 -13.91 -20.20 -7.66
CA GLY A 283 -14.56 -21.47 -7.41
C GLY A 283 -15.27 -21.49 -6.06
N ASN A 284 -16.01 -22.57 -5.81
CA ASN A 284 -16.69 -22.88 -4.55
C ASN A 284 -16.32 -24.30 -4.12
N ASP A 285 -16.51 -24.60 -2.84
CA ASP A 285 -16.57 -25.99 -2.37
C ASP A 285 -17.98 -26.59 -2.60
N GLU A 286 -18.08 -27.92 -2.49
CA GLU A 286 -19.35 -28.64 -2.71
C GLU A 286 -20.48 -28.17 -1.77
N ARG A 287 -20.11 -27.75 -0.55
CA ARG A 287 -21.05 -27.25 0.46
C ARG A 287 -21.65 -25.92 0.04
N ALA A 288 -20.82 -24.96 -0.37
CA ALA A 288 -21.23 -23.65 -0.85
C ALA A 288 -22.16 -23.78 -2.06
N ASP A 289 -21.86 -24.69 -2.98
CA ASP A 289 -22.69 -24.94 -4.16
C ASP A 289 -24.06 -25.51 -3.81
N LYS A 290 -24.13 -26.44 -2.85
CA LYS A 290 -25.41 -26.96 -2.36
C LYS A 290 -26.26 -25.86 -1.74
N LEU A 291 -25.67 -25.06 -0.85
CA LEU A 291 -26.35 -23.94 -0.18
C LEU A 291 -26.81 -22.87 -1.16
N ALA A 292 -26.00 -22.53 -2.16
CA ALA A 292 -26.35 -21.58 -3.20
C ALA A 292 -27.54 -22.07 -4.03
N LYS A 293 -27.61 -23.37 -4.36
CA LYS A 293 -28.77 -23.99 -5.03
C LYS A 293 -30.04 -23.94 -4.17
N GLU A 294 -29.93 -24.25 -2.88
CA GLU A 294 -31.06 -24.18 -1.94
C GLU A 294 -31.58 -22.74 -1.81
N LEU A 295 -30.69 -21.76 -1.64
CA LEU A 295 -31.02 -20.34 -1.64
C LEU A 295 -31.74 -19.91 -2.93
N ALA A 296 -31.21 -20.31 -4.09
CA ALA A 296 -31.82 -19.98 -5.38
C ALA A 296 -33.23 -20.55 -5.50
N ASN A 297 -33.43 -21.80 -5.08
CA ASN A 297 -34.75 -22.46 -5.10
C ASN A 297 -35.74 -21.72 -4.20
N GLU A 298 -35.38 -21.36 -2.98
CA GLU A 298 -36.26 -20.63 -2.05
C GLU A 298 -36.61 -19.21 -2.56
N VAL A 299 -35.66 -18.53 -3.22
CA VAL A 299 -35.91 -17.23 -3.88
C VAL A 299 -36.90 -17.37 -5.05
N LEU A 300 -36.79 -18.45 -5.84
CA LEU A 300 -37.63 -18.72 -7.00
C LEU A 300 -39.02 -19.24 -6.61
N CYS A 301 -39.13 -20.19 -5.68
CA CYS A 301 -40.41 -20.76 -5.24
C CYS A 301 -41.32 -19.71 -4.59
N GLY A 302 -40.76 -18.73 -3.87
CA GLY A 302 -41.53 -17.60 -3.34
C GLY A 302 -42.05 -16.61 -4.40
N SER A 303 -41.93 -16.88 -5.71
CA SER A 303 -42.40 -16.01 -6.80
C SER A 303 -43.68 -16.51 -7.49
N SER A 304 -44.15 -17.73 -7.21
CA SER A 304 -45.42 -18.22 -7.75
C SER A 304 -46.59 -17.70 -6.91
N SER A 305 -47.28 -16.65 -7.37
CA SER A 305 -48.65 -16.41 -6.93
C SER A 305 -49.54 -17.52 -7.50
N PRO A 306 -50.51 -18.08 -6.73
CA PRO A 306 -51.50 -18.96 -7.32
C PRO A 306 -52.30 -18.21 -8.40
N PRO A 307 -52.73 -18.87 -9.49
CA PRO A 307 -53.63 -18.24 -10.45
C PRO A 307 -54.89 -17.81 -9.69
N LYS A 308 -55.25 -16.52 -9.81
CA LYS A 308 -56.53 -16.03 -9.28
C LYS A 308 -57.67 -16.79 -9.98
N PRO A 309 -58.69 -17.24 -9.23
CA PRO A 309 -59.86 -17.91 -9.79
C PRO A 309 -60.64 -17.00 -10.74
#